data_AF-A0A285EHZ0-F1
#
_entry.id   AF-A0A285EHZ0-F1
#
_cell.length_a   1.000
_cell.length_b   1.000
_cell.length_c   1.000
_cell.angle_alpha   90.00
_cell.angle_beta   90.00
_cell.angle_gamma   90.00
#
_symmetry.space_group_name_H-M   'P 1'
#
loop_
_entity.id
_entity.type
_entity.pdbx_description
1 polymer ?
#
loop_
_entity_poly.entity_id
_entity_poly.type
_entity_poly.pdbx_seq_one_letter_code
_entity_poly.pdbx_strand_id
1 'polypeptide(L)'
;MVETGGPLGVPEDVVDRVPETPSVLQHNDLGTWNIISDGRSFTAVDWEAARHSGLPLWDLFYFAADVFAHIDGPADVSTRIERTLRVFAGESAHSPRLFRWIRAAATALDVPNSALGALATLCWLHHGQSPARREMDLRGAAHAPLGHHPLLAPAWLGHPGLGVSWAALNG
;
A
#
# COMPACT_ATOMS: atom_id res chain seq x y z
N MET A 1 14.61 18.05 20.37
CA MET A 1 14.98 18.11 18.95
C MET A 1 13.73 17.72 18.19
N VAL A 2 13.15 18.66 17.43
CA VAL A 2 11.99 18.37 16.59
C VAL A 2 12.57 17.83 15.29
N GLU A 3 12.43 16.53 15.05
CA GLU A 3 12.72 15.94 13.75
C GLU A 3 11.82 16.63 12.72
N THR A 4 12.43 17.42 11.83
CA THR A 4 11.75 18.00 10.68
C THR A 4 11.50 16.87 9.69
N GLY A 5 10.38 16.17 9.84
CA GLY A 5 9.90 15.27 8.79
C GLY A 5 9.61 16.06 7.51
N GLY A 6 9.73 15.40 6.36
CA GLY A 6 9.43 16.00 5.04
C GLY A 6 7.98 16.54 4.94
N PRO A 7 7.51 16.99 3.76
CA PRO A 7 6.20 17.66 3.61
C PRO A 7 4.96 16.89 4.12
N LEU A 8 5.08 15.60 4.42
CA LEU A 8 4.05 14.75 5.03
C LEU A 8 4.42 14.21 6.42
N GLY A 9 5.45 14.74 7.08
CA GLY A 9 5.97 14.22 8.36
C GLY A 9 6.74 12.90 8.22
N VAL A 10 7.17 12.54 7.01
CA VAL A 10 7.97 11.34 6.75
C VAL A 10 9.40 11.55 7.26
N PRO A 11 9.97 10.62 8.05
CA PRO A 11 11.37 10.67 8.43
C PRO A 11 12.29 10.65 7.21
N GLU A 12 13.35 11.47 7.22
CA GLU A 12 14.31 11.55 6.09
C GLU A 12 15.04 10.21 5.83
N ASP A 13 15.20 9.40 6.87
CA ASP A 13 15.85 8.09 6.87
C ASP A 13 14.89 6.93 6.51
N VAL A 14 13.67 7.21 6.03
CA VAL A 14 12.67 6.15 5.75
C VAL A 14 13.16 5.09 4.75
N VAL A 15 14.02 5.49 3.80
CA VAL A 15 14.63 4.57 2.83
C VAL A 15 15.66 3.69 3.52
N ASP A 16 16.48 4.26 4.40
CA ASP A 16 17.55 3.56 5.13
C ASP A 16 16.99 2.56 6.17
N ARG A 17 15.72 2.73 6.57
CA ARG A 17 15.01 1.78 7.44
C ARG A 17 14.54 0.52 6.73
N VAL A 18 14.65 0.45 5.40
CA VAL A 18 14.46 -0.79 4.65
C VAL A 18 15.84 -1.47 4.52
N PRO A 19 16.04 -2.63 5.15
CA PRO A 19 17.30 -3.37 5.02
C PRO A 19 17.45 -3.88 3.59
N GLU A 20 18.66 -4.36 3.26
CA GLU A 20 18.87 -5.09 2.01
C GLU A 20 17.87 -6.25 1.91
N THR A 21 17.05 -6.23 0.85
CA THR A 21 15.94 -7.15 0.65
C THR A 21 15.92 -7.57 -0.81
N PRO A 22 15.50 -8.81 -1.13
CA PRO A 22 15.45 -9.25 -2.52
C PRO A 22 14.51 -8.37 -3.34
N SER A 23 14.97 -7.96 -4.53
CA SER A 23 14.09 -7.37 -5.53
C SER A 23 13.15 -8.44 -6.09
N VAL A 24 11.89 -8.08 -6.32
CA VAL A 24 10.89 -8.98 -6.91
C VAL A 24 10.38 -8.43 -8.24
N LEU A 25 9.89 -9.32 -9.11
CA LEU A 25 9.03 -8.89 -10.21
C LEU A 25 7.74 -8.35 -9.60
N GLN A 26 7.48 -7.07 -9.79
CA GLN A 26 6.35 -6.35 -9.20
C GLN A 26 5.39 -5.94 -10.32
N HIS A 27 4.10 -6.19 -10.14
CA HIS A 27 3.04 -5.75 -11.04
C HIS A 27 2.84 -4.22 -11.00
N ASN A 28 2.96 -3.63 -9.80
CA ASN A 28 2.95 -2.18 -9.56
C ASN A 28 1.62 -1.45 -9.86
N ASP A 29 0.55 -2.20 -10.14
CA ASP A 29 -0.85 -1.72 -10.17
C ASP A 29 -1.82 -2.88 -9.86
N LEU A 30 -1.52 -3.67 -8.83
CA LEU A 30 -2.29 -4.87 -8.53
C LEU A 30 -3.56 -4.57 -7.71
N GLY A 31 -4.57 -3.96 -8.32
CA GLY A 31 -5.91 -3.81 -7.73
C GLY A 31 -6.82 -5.01 -8.01
N THR A 32 -8.00 -5.06 -7.37
CA THR A 32 -8.99 -6.13 -7.63
C THR A 32 -9.44 -6.20 -9.09
N TRP A 33 -9.37 -5.08 -9.81
CA TRP A 33 -9.67 -4.99 -11.25
C TRP A 33 -8.67 -5.75 -12.13
N ASN A 34 -7.45 -5.99 -11.66
CA ASN A 34 -6.40 -6.69 -12.39
C ASN A 34 -6.27 -8.17 -12.02
N ILE A 35 -7.21 -8.70 -11.23
CA ILE A 35 -7.28 -10.12 -10.87
C ILE A 35 -8.49 -10.78 -11.53
N ILE A 36 -8.23 -11.83 -12.32
CA ILE A 36 -9.27 -12.71 -12.85
C ILE A 36 -9.22 -14.02 -12.07
N SER A 37 -10.35 -14.45 -11.51
CA SER A 37 -10.45 -15.69 -10.75
C SER A 37 -11.63 -16.55 -11.19
N ASP A 38 -11.43 -17.86 -11.21
CA ASP A 38 -12.48 -18.86 -11.40
C ASP A 38 -13.00 -19.45 -10.07
N GLY A 39 -12.58 -18.88 -8.93
CA GLY A 39 -12.89 -19.36 -7.58
C GLY A 39 -12.01 -20.51 -7.09
N ARG A 40 -11.18 -21.12 -7.94
CA ARG A 40 -10.18 -22.14 -7.57
C ARG A 40 -8.75 -21.66 -7.75
N SER A 41 -8.56 -20.81 -8.74
CA SER A 41 -7.30 -20.22 -9.15
C SER A 41 -7.51 -18.75 -9.50
N PHE A 42 -6.42 -18.03 -9.68
CA PHE A 42 -6.46 -16.66 -10.17
C PHE A 42 -5.26 -16.39 -11.07
N THR A 43 -5.39 -15.36 -11.92
CA THR A 43 -4.30 -14.78 -12.68
C THR A 43 -4.32 -13.26 -12.54
N ALA A 44 -3.14 -12.64 -12.54
CA ALA A 44 -2.99 -11.21 -12.70
C ALA A 44 -2.88 -10.87 -14.20
N VAL A 45 -3.51 -9.77 -14.61
CA VAL A 45 -3.48 -9.24 -15.96
C VAL A 45 -3.05 -7.78 -15.93
N ASP A 46 -2.72 -7.22 -17.10
CA ASP A 46 -2.33 -5.81 -17.24
C ASP A 46 -0.96 -5.45 -16.61
N TRP A 47 0.09 -6.10 -17.12
CA TRP A 47 1.47 -5.95 -16.64
C TRP A 47 2.19 -4.70 -17.18
N GLU A 48 1.50 -3.71 -17.74
CA GLU A 48 2.15 -2.55 -18.37
C GLU A 48 2.93 -1.67 -17.37
N ALA A 49 2.48 -1.64 -16.12
CA ALA A 49 3.13 -0.91 -15.03
C ALA A 49 4.27 -1.70 -14.37
N ALA A 50 4.51 -2.94 -14.80
CA ALA A 50 5.37 -3.87 -14.09
C ALA A 50 6.83 -3.42 -14.01
N ARG A 51 7.46 -3.80 -12.91
CA ARG A 51 8.87 -3.51 -12.62
C ARG A 51 9.61 -4.81 -12.44
N HIS A 52 10.67 -4.99 -13.22
CA HIS A 52 11.54 -6.16 -13.11
C HIS A 52 12.21 -6.26 -11.73
N SER A 53 12.54 -5.11 -11.12
CA SER A 53 13.18 -5.02 -9.80
C SER A 53 12.39 -4.07 -8.91
N GLY A 54 11.24 -4.54 -8.42
CA GLY A 54 10.38 -3.83 -7.48
C GLY A 54 10.66 -4.20 -6.02
N LEU A 55 10.06 -3.43 -5.12
CA LEU A 55 10.15 -3.68 -3.68
C LEU A 55 9.16 -4.79 -3.27
N PRO A 56 9.56 -5.68 -2.35
CA PRO A 56 8.71 -6.76 -1.89
C PRO A 56 7.47 -6.21 -1.18
N LEU A 57 6.39 -7.00 -1.19
CA LEU A 57 5.11 -6.73 -0.53
C LEU A 57 4.29 -5.55 -1.07
N TRP A 58 4.82 -4.71 -1.97
CA TRP A 58 4.10 -3.54 -2.48
C TRP A 58 2.78 -3.91 -3.16
N ASP A 59 2.81 -4.91 -4.04
CA ASP A 59 1.59 -5.40 -4.70
C ASP A 59 0.59 -5.97 -3.69
N LEU A 60 1.06 -6.65 -2.63
CA LEU A 60 0.18 -7.17 -1.59
C LEU A 60 -0.45 -6.04 -0.76
N PHE A 61 0.32 -5.01 -0.40
CA PHE A 61 -0.21 -3.86 0.32
C PHE A 61 -1.27 -3.16 -0.51
N TYR A 62 -0.96 -2.83 -1.77
CA TYR A 62 -1.86 -2.14 -2.67
C TYR A 62 -3.14 -2.96 -2.93
N PHE A 63 -3.00 -4.25 -3.24
CA PHE A 63 -4.13 -5.16 -3.41
C PHE A 63 -5.01 -5.24 -2.15
N ALA A 64 -4.39 -5.39 -0.98
CA ALA A 64 -5.13 -5.45 0.28
C ALA A 64 -5.88 -4.15 0.58
N ALA A 65 -5.26 -2.99 0.31
CA ALA A 65 -5.90 -1.70 0.48
C ALA A 65 -7.18 -1.60 -0.37
N ASP A 66 -7.13 -2.06 -1.63
CA ASP A 66 -8.29 -2.08 -2.52
C ASP A 66 -9.38 -3.06 -2.06
N VAL A 67 -8.99 -4.30 -1.75
CA VAL A 67 -9.92 -5.35 -1.31
C VAL A 67 -10.69 -4.90 -0.08
N PHE A 68 -9.99 -4.44 0.96
CA PHE A 68 -10.62 -4.13 2.24
C PHE A 68 -11.36 -2.79 2.23
N ALA A 69 -11.04 -1.89 1.30
CA ALA A 69 -11.87 -0.72 1.03
C ALA A 69 -13.28 -1.11 0.53
N HIS A 70 -13.38 -2.22 -0.22
CA HIS A 70 -14.59 -2.65 -0.93
C HIS A 70 -15.36 -3.81 -0.30
N ILE A 71 -14.75 -4.57 0.62
CA ILE A 71 -15.32 -5.82 1.15
C ILE A 71 -16.68 -5.64 1.84
N ASP A 72 -16.91 -4.48 2.45
CA ASP A 72 -18.16 -4.11 3.12
C ASP A 72 -19.12 -3.33 2.19
N GLY A 73 -18.99 -3.51 0.88
CA GLY A 73 -19.84 -2.91 -0.13
C GLY A 73 -19.44 -1.48 -0.54
N PRO A 74 -20.25 -0.85 -1.43
CA PRO A 74 -19.98 0.49 -1.95
C PRO A 74 -19.83 1.54 -0.85
N ALA A 75 -18.89 2.47 -1.05
CA ALA A 75 -18.60 3.54 -0.09
C ALA A 75 -17.95 4.73 -0.81
N ASP A 76 -18.04 5.90 -0.18
CA ASP A 76 -17.29 7.07 -0.64
C ASP A 76 -15.78 6.91 -0.38
N VAL A 77 -14.99 7.86 -0.89
CA VAL A 77 -13.53 7.83 -0.77
C VAL A 77 -13.07 7.88 0.69
N SER A 78 -13.73 8.67 1.55
CA SER A 78 -13.34 8.83 2.95
C SER A 78 -13.57 7.55 3.74
N THR A 79 -14.74 6.94 3.58
CA THR A 79 -15.07 5.67 4.22
C THR A 79 -14.17 4.54 3.73
N ARG A 80 -13.78 4.52 2.45
CA ARG A 80 -12.81 3.55 1.92
C ARG A 80 -11.44 3.69 2.59
N ILE A 81 -10.93 4.92 2.73
CA ILE A 81 -9.68 5.19 3.45
C ILE A 81 -9.79 4.71 4.89
N GLU A 82 -10.87 5.07 5.60
CA GLU A 82 -11.09 4.65 6.99
C GLU A 82 -11.08 3.11 7.13
N ARG A 83 -11.81 2.40 6.28
CA ARG A 83 -11.84 0.93 6.26
C ARG A 83 -10.44 0.35 6.08
N THR A 84 -9.70 0.85 5.10
CA THR A 84 -8.31 0.44 4.87
C THR A 84 -7.46 0.67 6.11
N LEU A 85 -7.45 1.88 6.68
CA LEU A 85 -6.65 2.21 7.86
C LEU A 85 -6.98 1.29 9.04
N ARG A 86 -8.27 1.09 9.35
CA ARG A 86 -8.70 0.21 10.44
C ARG A 86 -8.23 -1.22 10.25
N VAL A 87 -8.28 -1.74 9.02
CA VAL A 87 -7.79 -3.10 8.74
C VAL A 87 -6.28 -3.20 8.98
N PHE A 88 -5.52 -2.24 8.47
CA PHE A 88 -4.06 -2.21 8.64
C PHE A 88 -3.66 -1.92 10.10
N ALA A 89 -4.46 -1.18 10.86
CA ALA A 89 -4.19 -0.84 12.26
C ALA A 89 -4.52 -1.98 13.24
N GLY A 90 -5.20 -3.05 12.79
CA GLY A 90 -5.61 -4.13 13.68
C GLY A 90 -7.01 -3.95 14.28
N GLU A 91 -7.78 -2.99 13.78
CA GLU A 91 -9.04 -2.51 14.36
C GLU A 91 -10.29 -2.98 13.57
N SER A 92 -10.11 -4.02 12.75
CA SER A 92 -11.15 -4.64 11.93
C SER A 92 -11.17 -6.16 12.12
N ALA A 93 -12.36 -6.76 11.93
CA ALA A 93 -12.52 -8.22 11.88
C ALA A 93 -11.68 -8.87 10.76
N HIS A 94 -11.27 -8.09 9.76
CA HIS A 94 -10.42 -8.55 8.67
C HIS A 94 -8.92 -8.45 8.95
N SER A 95 -8.50 -7.71 9.97
CA SER A 95 -7.07 -7.49 10.29
C SER A 95 -6.29 -8.80 10.50
N PRO A 96 -6.79 -9.82 11.22
CA PRO A 96 -6.06 -11.07 11.38
C PRO A 96 -5.78 -11.77 10.05
N ARG A 97 -6.67 -11.62 9.06
CA ARG A 97 -6.48 -12.19 7.71
C ARG A 97 -5.36 -11.44 6.98
N LEU A 98 -5.40 -10.11 6.99
CA LEU A 98 -4.35 -9.29 6.37
C LEU A 98 -2.98 -9.58 6.99
N PHE A 99 -2.87 -9.57 8.31
CA PHE A 99 -1.59 -9.80 8.99
C PHE A 99 -1.04 -11.20 8.72
N ARG A 100 -1.91 -12.21 8.59
CA ARG A 100 -1.48 -13.54 8.16
C ARG A 100 -0.89 -13.52 6.74
N TRP A 101 -1.50 -12.81 5.80
CA TRP A 101 -0.97 -12.67 4.43
C TRP A 101 0.37 -11.94 4.41
N ILE A 102 0.47 -10.82 5.13
CA ILE A 102 1.72 -10.04 5.20
C ILE A 102 2.83 -10.86 5.83
N ARG A 103 2.58 -11.50 6.99
CA ARG A 103 3.59 -12.34 7.66
C ARG A 103 4.03 -13.51 6.79
N ALA A 104 3.11 -14.19 6.12
CA ALA A 104 3.46 -15.29 5.22
C ALA A 104 4.33 -14.82 4.04
N ALA A 105 3.97 -13.70 3.42
CA ALA A 105 4.76 -13.13 2.32
C ALA A 105 6.11 -12.58 2.79
N ALA A 106 6.16 -11.94 3.97
CA ALA A 106 7.40 -11.45 4.57
C ALA A 106 8.36 -12.61 4.88
N THR A 107 7.87 -13.70 5.49
CA THR A 107 8.67 -14.92 5.71
C THR A 107 9.15 -15.53 4.39
N ALA A 108 8.30 -15.61 3.38
CA ALA A 108 8.67 -16.21 2.09
C ALA A 108 9.72 -15.39 1.32
N LEU A 109 9.78 -14.08 1.57
CA LEU A 109 10.70 -13.14 0.90
C LEU A 109 11.87 -12.71 1.80
N ASP A 110 12.02 -13.32 2.98
CA ASP A 110 13.04 -12.97 3.98
C ASP A 110 13.04 -11.47 4.36
N VAL A 111 11.85 -10.89 4.47
CA VAL A 111 11.65 -9.49 4.88
C VAL A 111 11.45 -9.45 6.40
N PRO A 112 12.31 -8.75 7.16
CA PRO A 112 12.12 -8.64 8.60
C PRO A 112 10.92 -7.76 8.94
N ASN A 113 10.21 -8.10 10.03
CA ASN A 113 9.02 -7.36 10.46
C ASN A 113 9.28 -5.86 10.67
N SER A 114 10.48 -5.50 11.15
CA SER A 114 10.90 -4.12 11.36
C SER A 114 10.90 -3.27 10.09
N ALA A 115 11.00 -3.88 8.90
CA ALA A 115 10.97 -3.19 7.62
C ALA A 115 9.56 -2.93 7.09
N LEU A 116 8.53 -3.62 7.61
CA LEU A 116 7.18 -3.62 7.02
C LEU A 116 6.53 -2.24 7.03
N GLY A 117 6.71 -1.47 8.11
CA GLY A 117 6.18 -0.11 8.19
C GLY A 117 6.87 0.85 7.23
N ALA A 118 8.19 0.76 7.06
CA ALA A 118 8.94 1.54 6.08
C ALA A 118 8.53 1.19 4.64
N LEU A 119 8.45 -0.11 4.31
CA LEU A 119 8.02 -0.60 3.01
C LEU A 119 6.59 -0.15 2.64
N ALA A 120 5.63 -0.27 3.57
CA ALA A 120 4.26 0.20 3.36
C ALA A 120 4.20 1.72 3.18
N THR A 121 4.95 2.47 3.99
CA THR A 121 5.03 3.94 3.88
C THR A 121 5.56 4.35 2.51
N LEU A 122 6.65 3.73 2.03
CA LEU A 122 7.21 4.01 0.71
C LEU A 122 6.24 3.61 -0.42
N CYS A 123 5.50 2.51 -0.27
CA CYS A 123 4.45 2.10 -1.20
C CYS A 123 3.39 3.22 -1.35
N TRP A 124 2.88 3.75 -0.25
CA TRP A 124 1.88 4.82 -0.30
C TRP A 124 2.43 6.12 -0.86
N LEU A 125 3.65 6.50 -0.50
CA LEU A 125 4.30 7.67 -1.08
C LEU A 125 4.50 7.51 -2.59
N HIS A 126 4.82 6.31 -3.05
CA HIS A 126 4.95 6.01 -4.47
C HIS A 126 3.62 6.16 -5.22
N HIS A 127 2.57 5.48 -4.75
CA HIS A 127 1.26 5.54 -5.40
C HIS A 127 0.54 6.89 -5.23
N GLY A 128 0.90 7.67 -4.20
CA GLY A 128 0.46 9.05 -4.02
C GLY A 128 0.90 9.98 -5.16
N GLN A 129 1.95 9.62 -5.92
CA GLN A 129 2.42 10.39 -7.07
C GLN A 129 1.62 10.10 -8.36
N SER A 130 0.83 9.03 -8.39
CA SER A 130 0.12 8.59 -9.60
C SER A 130 -0.81 9.65 -10.22
N PRO A 131 -1.57 10.46 -9.46
CA PRO A 131 -2.42 11.50 -10.05
C PRO A 131 -1.65 12.54 -10.86
N ALA A 132 -0.53 13.03 -10.34
CA ALA A 132 0.29 14.03 -11.03
C ALA A 132 0.90 13.46 -12.33
N ARG A 133 1.33 12.20 -12.31
CA ARG A 133 1.82 11.51 -13.50
C ARG A 133 0.71 11.34 -14.55
N ARG A 134 -0.46 10.87 -14.11
CA ARG A 134 -1.62 10.69 -15.00
C ARG A 134 -2.08 12.02 -15.61
N GLU A 135 -2.07 13.11 -14.84
CA GLU A 135 -2.37 14.44 -15.37
C GLU A 135 -1.35 14.89 -16.44
N MET A 136 -0.07 14.57 -16.25
CA MET A 136 0.96 14.83 -17.26
C MET A 136 0.77 13.98 -18.52
N ASP A 137 0.35 12.73 -18.40
CA ASP A 137 0.15 11.80 -19.53
C ASP A 137 -1.14 12.12 -20.29
N LEU A 138 -2.18 12.59 -19.60
CA LEU A 138 -3.49 12.92 -20.14
C LEU A 138 -3.68 14.42 -20.42
N ARG A 139 -2.60 15.18 -20.65
CA ARG A 139 -2.67 16.64 -20.88
C ARG A 139 -3.77 17.00 -21.88
N GLY A 140 -4.76 17.77 -21.41
CA GLY A 140 -5.92 18.21 -22.20
C GLY A 140 -7.20 17.39 -21.99
N ALA A 141 -7.15 16.28 -21.25
CA ALA A 141 -8.34 15.55 -20.81
C ALA A 141 -9.01 16.24 -19.61
N ALA A 142 -10.30 15.95 -19.41
CA ALA A 142 -11.03 16.42 -18.23
C ALA A 142 -10.44 15.81 -16.95
N HIS A 143 -10.38 16.60 -15.89
CA HIS A 143 -9.90 16.13 -14.59
C HIS A 143 -10.82 15.03 -14.04
N ALA A 144 -10.23 13.88 -13.72
CA ALA A 144 -10.94 12.78 -13.06
C ALA A 144 -10.78 12.90 -11.53
N PRO A 145 -11.86 12.70 -10.75
CA PRO A 145 -11.75 12.71 -9.30
C PRO A 145 -10.80 11.62 -8.81
N LEU A 146 -10.07 11.91 -7.73
CA LEU A 146 -9.14 10.96 -7.14
C LEU A 146 -9.87 9.80 -6.48
N GLY A 147 -9.34 8.59 -6.69
CA GLY A 147 -9.68 7.43 -5.89
C GLY A 147 -9.06 7.49 -4.49
N HIS A 148 -9.29 6.44 -3.69
CA HIS A 148 -8.77 6.37 -2.32
C HIS A 148 -7.25 6.07 -2.25
N HIS A 149 -6.70 5.27 -3.17
CA HIS A 149 -5.28 4.87 -3.14
C HIS A 149 -4.28 6.04 -3.08
N PRO A 150 -4.38 7.09 -3.93
CA PRO A 150 -3.41 8.19 -3.89
C PRO A 150 -3.46 9.02 -2.60
N LEU A 151 -4.55 8.89 -1.83
CA LEU A 151 -4.78 9.62 -0.59
C LEU A 151 -4.35 8.80 0.65
N LEU A 152 -3.87 7.56 0.47
CA LEU A 152 -3.46 6.72 1.60
C LEU A 152 -2.21 7.24 2.29
N ALA A 153 -1.24 7.85 1.59
CA ALA A 153 0.00 8.32 2.22
C ALA A 153 -0.22 9.31 3.38
N PRO A 154 -0.94 10.43 3.22
CA PRO A 154 -1.21 11.34 4.33
C PRO A 154 -2.05 10.69 5.44
N ALA A 155 -3.04 9.86 5.07
CA ALA A 155 -3.92 9.20 6.02
C ALA A 155 -3.18 8.14 6.87
N TRP A 156 -2.27 7.41 6.24
CA TRP A 156 -1.37 6.42 6.86
C TRP A 156 -0.43 7.07 7.88
N LEU A 157 0.21 8.18 7.50
CA LEU A 157 1.16 8.90 8.36
C LEU A 157 0.47 9.65 9.50
N GLY A 158 -0.78 10.06 9.31
CA GLY A 158 -1.59 10.72 10.34
C GLY A 158 -2.18 9.76 11.39
N HIS A 159 -2.13 8.44 11.16
CA HIS A 159 -2.73 7.46 12.06
C HIS A 159 -1.74 6.99 13.14
N PRO A 160 -2.08 7.04 14.44
CA PRO A 160 -1.14 6.79 15.54
C PRO A 160 -0.58 5.36 15.60
N GLY A 161 -1.31 4.38 15.07
CA GLY A 161 -0.89 2.97 15.01
C GLY A 161 -0.17 2.55 13.71
N LEU A 162 -0.05 3.46 12.73
CA LEU A 162 0.52 3.18 11.40
C LEU A 162 1.77 4.03 11.18
N GLY A 163 2.22 4.17 9.92
CA GLY A 163 3.46 4.84 9.60
C GLY A 163 4.66 3.89 9.57
N VAL A 164 5.86 4.47 9.68
CA VAL A 164 7.13 3.74 9.53
C VAL A 164 7.32 2.67 10.62
N SER A 165 6.77 2.88 11.81
CA SER A 165 6.86 1.94 12.94
C SER A 165 5.74 0.89 12.97
N TRP A 166 4.74 0.97 12.09
CA TRP A 166 3.54 0.12 12.01
C TRP A 166 3.35 -0.88 13.19
N ALA A 167 2.74 -0.37 14.27
CA ALA A 167 2.78 -1.02 15.58
C ALA A 167 2.21 -2.44 15.58
N ALA A 168 1.13 -2.69 14.82
CA ALA A 168 0.42 -3.97 14.80
C ALA A 168 1.25 -5.15 14.25
N LEU A 169 2.35 -4.88 13.53
CA LEU A 169 3.23 -5.92 12.96
C LEU A 169 4.60 -6.00 13.62
N ASN A 170 4.93 -5.05 14.49
CA ASN A 170 6.16 -5.03 15.28
C ASN A 170 5.98 -5.59 16.71
N GLY A 171 4.75 -5.96 17.08
CA GLY A 171 4.40 -6.65 18.33
C GLY A 171 4.24 -8.16 18.19
#